data_AF-A0A6J6P0L4-F1
#
_entry.id   AF-A0A6J6P0L4-F1
#
_cell.length_a   1.000
_cell.length_b   1.000
_cell.length_c   1.000
_cell.angle_alpha   90.00
_cell.angle_beta   90.00
_cell.angle_gamma   90.00
#
_symmetry.space_group_name_H-M   'P 1'
#
loop_
_entity.id
_entity.type
_entity.pdbx_description
1 polymer ?
#
loop_
_entity_poly.entity_id
_entity_poly.type
_entity_poly.pdbx_seq_one_letter_code
_entity_poly.pdbx_strand_id
1 'polypeptide(L)'
;MLVKSVFGKSVFALATCLLLMPTAASVAATNNSDLSRGTAKILSASWGLNGGNSCPSGGSGFDNVPVTFNWFIDPASVAPTDFLITRDDGTTTNPACALLFPPDEKNERQTIDLVGDFGDPAGVRPITLTITGELKGRAMTSTHWQKIPAGLTHAIDQIEAAPYIADAWMLTSKMLKGDKNRCTVGKNFVRVAWSNGMTAYPNGDEVGAAVVDSYSAVFTLPDGKTIIVKPLAVGDLADHSKTSMDDNMHDLCLPGLPKGAKLSEVRIGASMLRDPNGDPNAAQQFKL
;
A
#
# COMPACT_ATOMS: atom_id res chain seq x y z
N MET A 1 -14.12 -82.92 11.70
CA MET A 1 -12.69 -82.85 11.33
C MET A 1 -12.59 -81.96 10.11
N LEU A 2 -11.95 -80.78 10.27
CA LEU A 2 -11.61 -79.71 9.31
C LEU A 2 -12.65 -79.22 8.28
N VAL A 3 -13.18 -78.01 8.52
CA VAL A 3 -13.70 -77.09 7.49
C VAL A 3 -12.61 -76.04 7.22
N LYS A 4 -12.14 -75.94 5.98
CA LYS A 4 -11.20 -74.90 5.51
C LYS A 4 -11.99 -73.63 5.18
N SER A 5 -11.69 -72.54 5.87
CA SER A 5 -12.15 -71.18 5.55
C SER A 5 -10.95 -70.37 5.06
N VAL A 6 -11.08 -69.77 3.87
CA VAL A 6 -10.08 -68.93 3.22
C VAL A 6 -10.36 -67.48 3.61
N PHE A 7 -9.46 -66.85 4.36
CA PHE A 7 -9.49 -65.43 4.67
C PHE A 7 -8.93 -64.62 3.49
N GLY A 8 -9.79 -63.85 2.82
CA GLY A 8 -9.42 -62.79 1.90
C GLY A 8 -8.94 -61.56 2.67
N LYS A 9 -7.78 -61.02 2.30
CA LYS A 9 -7.23 -59.77 2.84
C LYS A 9 -7.80 -58.60 2.04
N SER A 10 -8.61 -57.76 2.67
CA SER A 10 -9.03 -56.46 2.14
C SER A 10 -7.88 -55.46 2.28
N VAL A 11 -7.46 -54.87 1.16
CA VAL A 11 -6.51 -53.74 1.12
C VAL A 11 -7.32 -52.46 1.26
N PHE A 12 -7.13 -51.73 2.35
CA PHE A 12 -7.62 -50.36 2.50
C PHE A 12 -6.69 -49.40 1.74
N ALA A 13 -7.21 -48.72 0.72
CA ALA A 13 -6.52 -47.63 0.06
C ALA A 13 -6.71 -46.33 0.88
N LEU A 14 -5.63 -45.79 1.44
CA LEU A 14 -5.61 -44.43 1.99
C LEU A 14 -5.59 -43.45 0.81
N ALA A 15 -6.69 -42.73 0.60
CA ALA A 15 -6.71 -41.56 -0.27
C ALA A 15 -6.05 -40.39 0.47
N THR A 16 -4.80 -40.07 0.12
CA THR A 16 -4.10 -38.87 0.60
C THR A 16 -4.69 -37.66 -0.11
N CYS A 17 -5.50 -36.89 0.61
CA CYS A 17 -6.00 -35.59 0.15
C CYS A 17 -4.81 -34.61 0.13
N LEU A 18 -4.28 -34.32 -1.06
CA LEU A 18 -3.23 -33.33 -1.27
C LEU A 18 -3.90 -31.94 -1.15
N LEU A 19 -3.83 -31.33 0.03
CA LEU A 19 -4.16 -29.92 0.22
C LEU A 19 -3.10 -29.09 -0.53
N LEU A 20 -3.47 -28.55 -1.69
CA LEU A 20 -2.72 -27.46 -2.33
C LEU A 20 -2.82 -26.23 -1.41
N MET A 21 -1.76 -25.98 -0.66
CA MET A 21 -1.57 -24.69 -0.01
C MET A 21 -1.28 -23.65 -1.09
N PRO A 22 -1.98 -22.50 -1.12
CA PRO A 22 -1.63 -21.43 -2.04
C PRO A 22 -0.23 -20.95 -1.68
N THR A 23 0.68 -21.02 -2.66
CA THR A 23 2.00 -20.43 -2.57
C THR A 23 1.82 -18.92 -2.46
N ALA A 24 2.16 -18.34 -1.31
CA ALA A 24 2.27 -16.89 -1.16
C ALA A 24 3.19 -16.38 -2.28
N ALA A 25 2.65 -15.51 -3.14
CA ALA A 25 3.45 -14.82 -4.13
C ALA A 25 4.51 -14.00 -3.39
N SER A 26 5.78 -14.40 -3.51
CA SER A 26 6.90 -13.61 -3.01
C SER A 26 7.03 -12.38 -3.89
N VAL A 27 6.45 -11.26 -3.48
CA VAL A 27 6.79 -9.96 -4.04
C VAL A 27 8.28 -9.76 -3.84
N ALA A 28 9.02 -9.54 -4.94
CA ALA A 28 10.46 -9.36 -4.88
C ALA A 28 10.79 -8.13 -4.03
N ALA A 29 11.63 -8.30 -3.00
CA ALA A 29 12.10 -7.21 -2.15
C ALA A 29 12.83 -6.17 -3.01
N THR A 30 12.20 -5.01 -3.21
CA THR A 30 12.89 -3.83 -3.73
C THR A 30 13.67 -3.19 -2.60
N ASN A 31 14.96 -2.90 -2.83
CA ASN A 31 15.81 -2.15 -1.89
C ASN A 31 15.23 -0.75 -1.63
N ASN A 32 14.23 -0.65 -0.75
CA ASN A 32 13.41 0.55 -0.50
C ASN A 32 13.97 1.41 0.63
N SER A 33 15.00 0.91 1.32
CA SER A 33 15.74 1.73 2.30
C SER A 33 16.59 2.84 1.66
N ASP A 34 16.89 2.75 0.36
CA ASP A 34 17.65 3.77 -0.37
C ASP A 34 16.73 4.82 -1.00
N LEU A 35 16.72 6.01 -0.39
CA LEU A 35 15.95 7.15 -0.88
C LEU A 35 16.43 7.70 -2.24
N SER A 36 17.59 7.25 -2.74
CA SER A 36 18.07 7.56 -4.09
C SER A 36 17.19 6.98 -5.19
N ARG A 37 16.41 5.93 -4.87
CA ARG A 37 15.34 5.29 -5.65
C ARG A 37 15.59 5.34 -7.17
N GLY A 38 16.15 4.26 -7.74
CA GLY A 38 16.56 4.12 -9.15
C GLY A 38 15.59 4.65 -10.22
N THR A 39 15.00 3.78 -11.04
CA THR A 39 13.98 4.22 -12.02
C THR A 39 12.61 4.29 -11.38
N ALA A 40 11.74 5.17 -11.89
CA ALA A 40 10.34 5.24 -11.49
C ALA A 40 9.62 3.89 -11.69
N LYS A 41 8.77 3.52 -10.74
CA LYS A 41 7.92 2.32 -10.73
C LYS A 41 6.59 2.63 -10.06
N ILE A 42 5.55 1.92 -10.47
CA ILE A 42 4.32 1.79 -9.69
C ILE A 42 4.57 0.67 -8.66
N LEU A 43 4.28 0.94 -7.40
CA LEU A 43 4.41 0.01 -6.27
C LEU A 43 3.06 -0.61 -5.89
N SER A 44 1.96 0.13 -6.05
CA SER A 44 0.60 -0.38 -5.87
C SER A 44 -0.38 0.36 -6.78
N ALA A 45 -1.45 -0.33 -7.13
CA ALA A 45 -2.67 0.23 -7.70
C ALA A 45 -3.83 -0.64 -7.22
N SER A 46 -4.67 -0.13 -6.33
CA SER A 46 -5.71 -0.94 -5.67
C SER A 46 -7.07 -0.28 -5.80
N TRP A 47 -8.08 -1.00 -6.26
CA TRP A 47 -9.45 -0.48 -6.34
C TRP A 47 -10.01 -0.38 -4.92
N GLY A 48 -10.15 0.84 -4.38
CA GLY A 48 -10.45 1.03 -2.96
C GLY A 48 -11.90 1.24 -2.61
N LEU A 49 -12.67 1.81 -3.53
CA LEU A 49 -14.04 2.21 -3.30
C LEU A 49 -14.82 2.09 -4.60
N ASN A 50 -16.05 1.61 -4.49
CA ASN A 50 -17.00 1.51 -5.59
C ASN A 50 -18.09 2.57 -5.42
N GLY A 51 -18.19 3.50 -6.35
CA GLY A 51 -19.29 4.47 -6.44
C GLY A 51 -19.45 5.47 -5.28
N GLY A 52 -18.41 5.66 -4.45
CA GLY A 52 -18.46 6.50 -3.25
C GLY A 52 -17.69 7.83 -3.34
N ASN A 53 -16.96 8.08 -4.42
CA ASN A 53 -16.07 9.22 -4.56
C ASN A 53 -16.62 10.29 -5.53
N SER A 54 -15.97 11.47 -5.55
CA SER A 54 -16.35 12.61 -6.38
C SER A 54 -15.14 13.39 -6.88
N CYS A 55 -15.30 14.09 -8.00
CA CYS A 55 -14.28 14.94 -8.56
C CYS A 55 -14.54 16.43 -8.24
N PRO A 56 -13.49 17.23 -8.00
CA PRO A 56 -13.61 18.68 -7.77
C PRO A 56 -14.32 19.45 -8.89
N SER A 57 -14.31 18.90 -10.12
CA SER A 57 -14.99 19.45 -11.29
C SER A 57 -16.50 19.24 -11.31
N GLY A 58 -17.07 18.50 -10.35
CA GLY A 58 -18.53 18.36 -10.18
C GLY A 58 -19.16 17.06 -10.65
N GLY A 59 -18.44 15.93 -10.62
CA GLY A 59 -19.01 14.57 -10.80
C GLY A 59 -18.94 13.76 -9.50
N SER A 60 -19.85 12.80 -9.32
CA SER A 60 -19.93 11.96 -8.11
C SER A 60 -20.38 10.54 -8.45
N GLY A 61 -20.32 9.65 -7.46
CA GLY A 61 -20.66 8.24 -7.66
C GLY A 61 -19.55 7.49 -8.38
N PHE A 62 -18.31 7.95 -8.22
CA PHE A 62 -17.14 7.36 -8.86
C PHE A 62 -16.41 6.40 -7.94
N ASP A 63 -15.66 5.52 -8.57
CA ASP A 63 -14.70 4.64 -7.94
C ASP A 63 -13.42 5.40 -7.58
N ASN A 64 -12.55 4.78 -6.78
CA ASN A 64 -11.20 5.26 -6.59
C ASN A 64 -10.14 4.14 -6.73
N VAL A 65 -8.99 4.50 -7.32
CA VAL A 65 -7.80 3.64 -7.46
C VAL A 65 -6.57 4.47 -7.07
N PRO A 66 -6.13 4.44 -5.80
CA PRO A 66 -4.86 5.02 -5.39
C PRO A 66 -3.69 4.29 -6.05
N VAL A 67 -2.78 5.08 -6.62
CA VAL A 67 -1.59 4.61 -7.33
C VAL A 67 -0.35 5.15 -6.63
N THR A 68 0.36 4.27 -5.94
CA THR A 68 1.59 4.61 -5.21
C THR A 68 2.79 4.33 -6.08
N PHE A 69 3.66 5.32 -6.27
CA PHE A 69 4.92 5.20 -7.01
C PHE A 69 6.09 4.93 -6.06
N ASN A 70 7.31 4.66 -6.53
CA ASN A 70 8.52 4.69 -5.67
C ASN A 70 9.18 6.08 -5.61
N TRP A 71 8.56 7.05 -6.27
CA TRP A 71 9.04 8.42 -6.47
C TRP A 71 7.98 9.41 -5.98
N PHE A 72 8.39 10.62 -5.65
CA PHE A 72 7.45 11.73 -5.54
C PHE A 72 7.05 12.23 -6.92
N ILE A 73 5.80 12.64 -7.06
CA ILE A 73 5.15 13.09 -8.28
C ILE A 73 5.08 14.62 -8.29
N ASP A 74 5.27 15.22 -9.47
CA ASP A 74 5.10 16.64 -9.68
C ASP A 74 3.60 16.95 -9.88
N PRO A 75 2.93 17.64 -8.94
CA PRO A 75 1.49 17.93 -9.06
C PRO A 75 1.12 18.65 -10.35
N ALA A 76 2.01 19.51 -10.86
CA ALA A 76 1.74 20.29 -12.07
C ALA A 76 1.76 19.44 -13.35
N SER A 77 2.27 18.21 -13.27
CA SER A 77 2.31 17.28 -14.40
C SER A 77 1.15 16.29 -14.43
N VAL A 78 0.32 16.23 -13.37
CA VAL A 78 -0.75 15.22 -13.26
C VAL A 78 -1.96 15.66 -14.07
N ALA A 79 -2.33 14.86 -15.07
CA ALA A 79 -3.57 14.96 -15.81
C ALA A 79 -4.28 13.59 -15.87
N PRO A 80 -5.63 13.53 -15.91
CA PRO A 80 -6.34 12.27 -16.05
C PRO A 80 -5.95 11.49 -17.31
N THR A 81 -5.58 12.19 -18.39
CA THR A 81 -5.11 11.60 -19.66
C THR A 81 -3.75 10.91 -19.56
N ASP A 82 -3.01 11.10 -18.46
CA ASP A 82 -1.75 10.38 -18.23
C ASP A 82 -1.98 8.92 -17.83
N PHE A 83 -3.21 8.51 -17.53
CA PHE A 83 -3.57 7.19 -17.02
C PHE A 83 -4.63 6.55 -17.88
N LEU A 84 -4.45 5.26 -18.19
CA LEU A 84 -5.43 4.43 -18.87
C LEU A 84 -5.72 3.19 -18.04
N ILE A 85 -6.99 2.99 -17.71
CA ILE A 85 -7.49 1.78 -17.05
C ILE A 85 -8.01 0.84 -18.13
N THR A 86 -7.52 -0.40 -18.12
CA THR A 86 -8.05 -1.50 -18.93
C THR A 86 -8.88 -2.41 -18.06
N ARG A 87 -10.05 -2.77 -18.56
CA ARG A 87 -11.01 -3.65 -17.89
C ARG A 87 -10.91 -5.08 -18.41
N ASP A 88 -11.49 -6.03 -17.67
CA ASP A 88 -11.45 -7.46 -18.00
C ASP A 88 -12.20 -7.83 -19.29
N ASP A 89 -13.16 -7.02 -19.72
CA ASP A 89 -13.82 -7.12 -21.02
C ASP A 89 -13.03 -6.51 -22.19
N GLY A 90 -11.84 -5.97 -21.92
CA GLY A 90 -10.96 -5.33 -22.89
C GLY A 90 -11.30 -3.87 -23.21
N THR A 91 -12.36 -3.31 -22.63
CA THR A 91 -12.64 -1.87 -22.75
C THR A 91 -11.64 -1.07 -21.92
N THR A 92 -11.47 0.21 -22.29
CA THR A 92 -10.53 1.11 -21.61
C THR A 92 -11.18 2.44 -21.28
N THR A 93 -10.73 3.05 -20.19
CA THR A 93 -11.22 4.37 -19.76
C THR A 93 -10.10 5.20 -19.13
N ASN A 94 -10.20 6.52 -19.24
CA ASN A 94 -9.39 7.43 -18.44
C ASN A 94 -10.14 7.78 -17.13
N PRO A 95 -9.43 8.10 -16.05
CA PRO A 95 -10.04 8.70 -14.86
C PRO A 95 -10.83 9.98 -15.20
N ALA A 96 -11.88 10.26 -14.44
CA ALA A 96 -12.57 11.54 -14.47
C ALA A 96 -11.72 12.66 -13.84
N CYS A 97 -10.98 12.32 -12.78
CA CYS A 97 -9.94 13.18 -12.21
C CYS A 97 -8.78 12.34 -11.65
N ALA A 98 -7.62 12.98 -11.48
CA ALA A 98 -6.43 12.41 -10.88
C ALA A 98 -5.86 13.43 -9.89
N LEU A 99 -5.73 13.05 -8.62
CA LEU A 99 -5.49 13.98 -7.52
C LEU A 99 -4.33 13.50 -6.65
N LEU A 100 -3.51 14.43 -6.15
CA LEU A 100 -2.57 14.15 -5.04
C LEU A 100 -3.26 14.50 -3.73
N PHE A 101 -4.43 13.91 -3.51
CA PHE A 101 -5.27 14.09 -2.32
C PHE A 101 -5.93 12.74 -2.05
N PRO A 102 -6.00 12.26 -0.79
CA PRO A 102 -5.61 12.93 0.45
C PRO A 102 -4.12 13.28 0.71
N PRO A 103 -3.10 12.49 0.29
CA PRO A 103 -1.70 12.72 0.68
C PRO A 103 -1.06 13.91 -0.07
N ASP A 104 -1.38 15.14 0.33
CA ASP A 104 -1.10 16.37 -0.41
C ASP A 104 0.14 17.15 0.10
N GLU A 105 0.66 16.72 1.24
CA GLU A 105 1.90 17.11 1.87
C GLU A 105 3.08 16.92 0.92
N LYS A 106 4.04 17.84 0.97
CA LYS A 106 5.19 17.81 0.04
C LYS A 106 6.04 16.53 0.14
N ASN A 107 5.99 15.84 1.28
CA ASN A 107 6.68 14.59 1.59
C ASN A 107 5.84 13.33 1.32
N GLU A 108 4.62 13.46 0.78
CA GLU A 108 3.65 12.34 0.61
C GLU A 108 3.14 12.19 -0.81
N ARG A 109 3.65 13.01 -1.74
CA ARG A 109 3.29 13.01 -3.17
C ARG A 109 3.76 11.78 -3.91
N GLN A 110 3.79 10.63 -3.26
CA GLN A 110 4.05 9.33 -3.84
C GLN A 110 2.78 8.70 -4.42
N THR A 111 1.60 9.10 -3.94
CA THR A 111 0.32 8.50 -4.31
C THR A 111 -0.53 9.47 -5.12
N ILE A 112 -1.06 9.01 -6.25
CA ILE A 112 -2.09 9.70 -7.02
C ILE A 112 -3.40 8.92 -6.86
N ASP A 113 -4.46 9.55 -6.37
CA ASP A 113 -5.81 8.98 -6.36
C ASP A 113 -6.46 9.20 -7.73
N LEU A 114 -6.71 8.10 -8.44
CA LEU A 114 -7.48 8.12 -9.69
C LEU A 114 -8.94 7.93 -9.34
N VAL A 115 -9.80 8.82 -9.84
CA VAL A 115 -11.24 8.79 -9.56
C VAL A 115 -12.00 8.76 -10.88
N GLY A 116 -12.93 7.82 -11.04
CA GLY A 116 -13.70 7.66 -12.27
C GLY A 116 -14.63 6.46 -12.24
N ASP A 117 -15.30 6.20 -13.36
CA ASP A 117 -16.06 4.97 -13.58
C ASP A 117 -15.07 3.90 -14.08
N PHE A 118 -14.67 2.98 -13.21
CA PHE A 118 -13.69 1.95 -13.54
C PHE A 118 -14.32 0.58 -13.69
N GLY A 119 -15.45 0.31 -13.05
CA GLY A 119 -16.21 -0.91 -13.24
C GLY A 119 -17.30 -1.12 -12.20
N ASP A 120 -17.77 -2.36 -12.10
CA ASP A 120 -18.70 -2.81 -11.06
C ASP A 120 -18.19 -4.16 -10.52
N PRO A 121 -18.06 -4.37 -9.20
CA PRO A 121 -17.62 -5.65 -8.64
C PRO A 121 -18.48 -6.85 -9.07
N ALA A 122 -19.77 -6.64 -9.37
CA ALA A 122 -20.67 -7.66 -9.90
C ALA A 122 -20.66 -7.78 -11.44
N GLY A 123 -19.84 -6.96 -12.13
CA GLY A 123 -19.80 -6.86 -13.59
C GLY A 123 -18.38 -6.77 -14.13
N VAL A 124 -18.15 -5.80 -15.02
CA VAL A 124 -16.85 -5.53 -15.65
C VAL A 124 -15.91 -4.91 -14.63
N ARG A 125 -14.69 -5.42 -14.51
CA ARG A 125 -13.73 -5.01 -13.47
C ARG A 125 -12.47 -4.37 -14.04
N PRO A 126 -11.87 -3.37 -13.36
CA PRO A 126 -10.57 -2.83 -13.75
C PRO A 126 -9.47 -3.84 -13.43
N ILE A 127 -8.58 -4.11 -14.38
CA ILE A 127 -7.52 -5.13 -14.22
C ILE A 127 -6.10 -4.60 -14.45
N THR A 128 -5.93 -3.50 -15.18
CA THR A 128 -4.60 -2.96 -15.47
C THR A 128 -4.63 -1.45 -15.56
N LEU A 129 -3.68 -0.83 -14.88
CA LEU A 129 -3.33 0.56 -15.03
C LEU A 129 -2.13 0.69 -15.98
N THR A 130 -2.20 1.64 -16.90
CA THR A 130 -1.07 2.03 -17.77
C THR A 130 -0.84 3.54 -17.70
N ILE A 131 0.42 3.96 -17.56
CA ILE A 131 0.81 5.36 -17.73
C ILE A 131 0.96 5.64 -19.22
N THR A 132 0.18 6.57 -19.77
CA THR A 132 0.14 6.88 -21.21
C THR A 132 0.66 8.27 -21.55
N GLY A 133 0.73 9.18 -20.58
CA GLY A 133 1.07 10.59 -20.82
C GLY A 133 2.43 11.04 -20.28
N GLU A 134 2.53 12.32 -19.96
CA GLU A 134 3.78 13.05 -19.68
C GLU A 134 3.99 13.28 -18.17
N LEU A 135 3.63 12.29 -17.36
CA LEU A 135 3.78 12.34 -15.92
C LEU A 135 5.25 12.58 -15.52
N LYS A 136 5.47 13.43 -14.50
CA LYS A 136 6.81 13.70 -13.96
C LYS A 136 6.89 13.31 -12.50
N GLY A 137 8.06 12.84 -12.11
CA GLY A 137 8.38 12.52 -10.74
C GLY A 137 9.86 12.66 -10.44
N ARG A 138 10.26 12.33 -9.22
CA ARG A 138 11.65 12.33 -8.78
C ARG A 138 11.84 11.37 -7.63
N ALA A 139 13.04 10.81 -7.52
CA ALA A 139 13.47 10.11 -6.32
C ALA A 139 13.33 10.98 -5.06
N MET A 140 13.08 10.36 -3.92
CA MET A 140 12.76 11.07 -2.66
C MET A 140 13.88 12.02 -2.18
N THR A 141 15.14 11.74 -2.49
CA THR A 141 16.28 12.64 -2.22
C THR A 141 16.60 13.63 -3.35
N SER A 142 16.03 13.44 -4.53
CA SER A 142 16.30 14.30 -5.69
C SER A 142 15.55 15.62 -5.57
N THR A 143 16.12 16.65 -6.19
CA THR A 143 15.44 17.94 -6.39
C THR A 143 14.99 18.15 -7.84
N HIS A 144 15.41 17.26 -8.75
CA HIS A 144 15.16 17.38 -10.18
C HIS A 144 13.99 16.48 -10.61
N TRP A 145 12.99 17.10 -11.23
CA TRP A 145 11.86 16.40 -11.84
C TRP A 145 12.25 15.76 -13.16
N GLN A 146 11.88 14.50 -13.34
CA GLN A 146 12.16 13.68 -14.51
C GLN A 146 10.86 13.10 -15.04
N LYS A 147 10.83 12.82 -16.34
CA LYS A 147 9.69 12.14 -16.96
C LYS A 147 9.60 10.70 -16.43
N ILE A 148 8.41 10.29 -16.03
CA ILE A 148 8.08 8.88 -15.79
C ILE A 148 7.79 8.26 -17.16
N PRO A 149 8.43 7.13 -17.52
CA PRO A 149 8.22 6.51 -18.83
C PRO A 149 6.76 6.14 -19.07
N ALA A 150 6.22 6.56 -20.22
CA ALA A 150 4.97 6.01 -20.73
C ALA A 150 5.13 4.51 -21.00
N GLY A 151 4.03 3.76 -20.88
CA GLY A 151 4.00 2.30 -20.95
C GLY A 151 4.32 1.60 -19.63
N LEU A 152 4.55 2.33 -18.54
CA LEU A 152 4.63 1.72 -17.22
C LEU A 152 3.25 1.17 -16.83
N THR A 153 3.18 -0.12 -16.47
CA THR A 153 1.93 -0.82 -16.16
C THR A 153 1.94 -1.44 -14.77
N HIS A 154 0.76 -1.56 -14.16
CA HIS A 154 0.56 -2.33 -12.93
C HIS A 154 -0.80 -3.04 -12.98
N ALA A 155 -0.87 -4.26 -12.42
CA ALA A 155 -2.15 -4.93 -12.22
C ALA A 155 -2.97 -4.17 -11.16
N ILE A 156 -4.28 -4.12 -11.32
CA ILE A 156 -5.14 -3.46 -10.32
C ILE A 156 -5.60 -4.53 -9.33
N ASP A 157 -5.26 -4.34 -8.06
CA ASP A 157 -5.80 -5.16 -6.99
C ASP A 157 -7.31 -4.95 -6.93
N GLN A 158 -8.05 -6.04 -6.88
CA GLN A 158 -9.51 -6.01 -6.90
C GLN A 158 -10.05 -5.47 -5.58
N ILE A 159 -11.30 -4.98 -5.59
CA ILE A 159 -11.88 -4.27 -4.46
C ILE A 159 -11.96 -5.10 -3.17
N GLU A 160 -11.98 -6.44 -3.30
CA GLU A 160 -12.00 -7.34 -2.15
C GLU A 160 -10.60 -7.72 -1.64
N ALA A 161 -9.55 -7.12 -2.19
CA ALA A 161 -8.17 -7.42 -1.81
C ALA A 161 -7.79 -6.66 -0.53
N ALA A 162 -7.37 -7.40 0.48
CA ALA A 162 -6.89 -6.82 1.74
C ALA A 162 -5.76 -5.79 1.50
N PRO A 163 -5.75 -4.66 2.24
CA PRO A 163 -4.74 -3.65 2.06
C PRO A 163 -3.36 -4.10 2.54
N TYR A 164 -2.32 -3.57 1.89
CA TYR A 164 -0.93 -3.93 2.16
C TYR A 164 0.01 -2.73 2.18
N ILE A 165 1.17 -2.90 2.81
CA ILE A 165 2.26 -1.93 2.81
C ILE A 165 2.89 -1.93 1.42
N ALA A 166 2.74 -0.83 0.69
CA ALA A 166 3.32 -0.62 -0.64
C ALA A 166 4.77 -0.12 -0.57
N ASP A 167 5.11 0.69 0.43
CA ASP A 167 6.47 1.19 0.65
C ASP A 167 6.71 1.55 2.13
N ALA A 168 7.98 1.60 2.52
CA ALA A 168 8.38 2.13 3.81
C ALA A 168 9.78 2.75 3.73
N TRP A 169 10.00 3.87 4.43
CA TRP A 169 11.30 4.54 4.45
C TRP A 169 11.51 5.46 5.65
N MET A 170 12.76 5.83 5.91
CA MET A 170 13.11 6.79 6.95
C MET A 170 12.82 8.22 6.51
N LEU A 171 12.05 8.97 7.31
CA LEU A 171 11.85 10.40 7.09
C LEU A 171 13.04 11.21 7.60
N THR A 172 13.40 12.25 6.86
CA THR A 172 14.46 13.18 7.24
C THR A 172 13.88 14.43 7.90
N SER A 173 14.67 15.12 8.71
CA SER A 173 14.25 16.40 9.30
C SER A 173 13.87 17.45 8.25
N LYS A 174 14.41 17.35 7.03
CA LYS A 174 14.05 18.23 5.90
C LYS A 174 12.65 17.93 5.37
N MET A 175 12.27 16.64 5.29
CA MET A 175 10.95 16.21 4.83
C MET A 175 9.86 16.66 5.81
N LEU A 176 10.12 16.52 7.11
CA LEU A 176 9.20 16.91 8.18
C LEU A 176 9.02 18.43 8.37
N LYS A 177 9.75 19.26 7.60
CA LYS A 177 9.71 20.71 7.79
C LYS A 177 8.42 21.29 7.21
N GLY A 178 7.58 21.83 8.09
CA GLY A 178 6.31 22.47 7.69
C GLY A 178 5.14 21.50 7.51
N ASP A 179 5.42 20.20 7.64
CA ASP A 179 4.44 19.16 7.84
C ASP A 179 3.77 19.36 9.22
N LYS A 180 2.43 19.40 9.21
CA LYS A 180 1.57 19.63 10.36
C LYS A 180 1.10 18.33 11.00
N ASN A 181 1.05 17.25 10.23
CA ASN A 181 0.49 15.95 10.61
C ASN A 181 1.58 14.97 11.06
N ARG A 182 2.84 15.32 10.83
CA ARG A 182 4.01 14.61 11.36
C ARG A 182 3.89 14.20 12.82
N CYS A 183 4.63 13.14 13.14
CA CYS A 183 4.97 12.78 14.51
C CYS A 183 5.41 13.96 15.40
N THR A 184 4.80 14.05 16.58
CA THR A 184 5.08 15.06 17.60
C THR A 184 5.97 14.54 18.74
N VAL A 185 6.24 13.23 18.77
CA VAL A 185 7.08 12.54 19.76
C VAL A 185 8.16 11.71 19.08
N GLY A 186 9.21 11.33 19.81
CA GLY A 186 10.30 10.51 19.28
C GLY A 186 11.46 11.31 18.69
N LYS A 187 12.41 10.59 18.07
CA LYS A 187 13.65 11.14 17.51
C LYS A 187 13.93 10.67 16.08
N ASN A 188 13.27 9.60 15.64
CA ASN A 188 13.41 9.01 14.33
C ASN A 188 12.01 8.63 13.82
N PHE A 189 11.82 8.60 12.51
CA PHE A 189 10.49 8.46 11.94
C PHE A 189 10.56 7.57 10.70
N VAL A 190 9.64 6.63 10.61
CA VAL A 190 9.47 5.74 9.45
C VAL A 190 8.11 6.04 8.84
N ARG A 191 8.08 6.42 7.57
CA ARG A 191 6.84 6.48 6.81
C ARG A 191 6.50 5.09 6.29
N VAL A 192 5.24 4.73 6.38
CA VAL A 192 4.64 3.52 5.82
C VAL A 192 3.56 3.96 4.85
N ALA A 193 3.76 3.71 3.56
CA ALA A 193 2.76 3.93 2.53
C ALA A 193 1.96 2.65 2.32
N TRP A 194 0.64 2.77 2.45
CA TRP A 194 -0.32 1.69 2.26
C TRP A 194 -0.88 1.70 0.84
N SER A 195 -1.42 0.56 0.40
CA SER A 195 -2.00 0.42 -0.93
C SER A 195 -3.32 1.19 -1.10
N ASN A 196 -3.96 1.58 0.00
CA ASN A 196 -5.21 2.33 0.03
C ASN A 196 -5.25 3.35 1.19
N GLY A 197 -6.29 4.17 1.26
CA GLY A 197 -6.58 4.99 2.44
C GLY A 197 -6.96 4.12 3.64
N MET A 198 -6.38 4.37 4.82
CA MET A 198 -6.46 3.43 5.96
C MET A 198 -7.23 3.98 7.15
N THR A 199 -8.07 3.13 7.75
CA THR A 199 -8.72 3.40 9.05
C THR A 199 -8.54 2.22 10.00
N ALA A 200 -8.77 2.40 11.31
CA ALA A 200 -8.61 1.33 12.30
C ALA A 200 -9.71 0.26 12.15
N TYR A 201 -9.34 -1.01 12.09
CA TYR A 201 -10.32 -2.11 12.10
C TYR A 201 -10.84 -2.40 13.53
N PRO A 202 -12.12 -2.80 13.74
CA PRO A 202 -13.18 -2.98 12.76
C PRO A 202 -14.09 -1.78 12.55
N ASN A 203 -13.88 -0.67 13.26
CA ASN A 203 -14.86 0.42 13.33
C ASN A 203 -14.59 1.53 12.30
N GLY A 204 -13.35 1.63 11.82
CA GLY A 204 -12.75 2.70 11.02
C GLY A 204 -12.82 4.03 11.70
N ASP A 205 -12.61 3.96 13.02
CA ASP A 205 -12.12 5.09 13.76
C ASP A 205 -10.69 5.41 13.28
N GLU A 206 -10.22 6.59 13.64
CA GLU A 206 -8.82 6.98 13.48
C GLU A 206 -7.88 5.99 14.19
N VAL A 207 -6.66 5.86 13.67
CA VAL A 207 -5.66 4.93 14.20
C VAL A 207 -5.30 5.23 15.65
N GLY A 208 -5.57 4.24 16.52
CA GLY A 208 -5.37 4.33 17.97
C GLY A 208 -4.28 3.42 18.52
N ALA A 209 -4.21 3.35 19.86
CA ALA A 209 -3.16 2.63 20.60
C ALA A 209 -2.99 1.16 20.18
N ALA A 210 -4.08 0.44 19.87
CA ALA A 210 -4.00 -0.96 19.45
C ALA A 210 -3.16 -1.16 18.17
N VAL A 211 -3.30 -0.26 17.20
CA VAL A 211 -2.53 -0.28 15.96
C VAL A 211 -1.07 0.10 16.23
N VAL A 212 -0.84 1.14 17.06
CA VAL A 212 0.50 1.55 17.49
C VAL A 212 1.25 0.37 18.12
N ASP A 213 0.60 -0.33 19.05
CA ASP A 213 1.17 -1.49 19.76
C ASP A 213 1.44 -2.67 18.81
N SER A 214 0.68 -2.79 17.73
CA SER A 214 0.84 -3.83 16.72
C SER A 214 2.05 -3.59 15.82
N TYR A 215 2.32 -2.34 15.45
CA TYR A 215 3.45 -1.99 14.60
C TYR A 215 4.81 -2.34 15.22
N SER A 216 5.80 -2.62 14.36
CA SER A 216 7.22 -2.58 14.73
C SER A 216 8.09 -2.30 13.53
N ALA A 217 9.19 -1.58 13.76
CA ALA A 217 10.22 -1.35 12.75
C ALA A 217 11.48 -2.15 13.11
N VAL A 218 12.02 -2.89 12.16
CA VAL A 218 13.24 -3.68 12.33
C VAL A 218 14.41 -2.96 11.69
N PHE A 219 15.50 -2.84 12.44
CA PHE A 219 16.72 -2.20 11.97
C PHE A 219 17.89 -3.17 11.98
N THR A 220 18.68 -3.16 10.92
CA THR A 220 19.98 -3.83 10.85
C THR A 220 21.08 -2.87 11.34
N LEU A 221 21.87 -3.32 12.30
CA LEU A 221 23.01 -2.60 12.88
C LEU A 221 24.27 -2.78 12.02
N PRO A 222 25.31 -1.93 12.20
CA PRO A 222 26.57 -2.06 11.46
C PRO A 222 27.30 -3.40 11.65
N ASP A 223 27.06 -4.10 12.76
CA ASP A 223 27.61 -5.45 13.03
C ASP A 223 26.77 -6.59 12.42
N GLY A 224 25.72 -6.25 11.66
CA GLY A 224 24.81 -7.18 11.00
C GLY A 224 23.68 -7.72 11.89
N LYS A 225 23.65 -7.39 13.19
CA LYS A 225 22.53 -7.80 14.07
C LYS A 225 21.28 -6.97 13.80
N THR A 226 20.12 -7.54 14.08
CA THR A 226 18.85 -6.81 13.98
C THR A 226 18.31 -6.43 15.35
N ILE A 227 17.70 -5.26 15.44
CA ILE A 227 16.88 -4.83 16.59
C ILE A 227 15.43 -4.59 16.12
N ILE A 228 14.48 -4.86 17.01
CA ILE A 228 13.06 -4.54 16.81
C ILE A 228 12.74 -3.32 17.66
N VAL A 229 12.15 -2.31 17.05
CA VAL A 229 11.81 -1.04 17.68
C VAL A 229 10.31 -0.84 17.60
N LYS A 230 9.68 -0.63 18.76
CA LYS A 230 8.26 -0.28 18.84
C LYS A 230 8.08 1.23 18.67
N PRO A 231 7.08 1.69 17.89
CA PRO A 231 6.74 3.09 17.85
C PRO A 231 6.19 3.57 19.19
N LEU A 232 6.43 4.84 19.48
CA LEU A 232 5.87 5.57 20.62
C LEU A 232 4.46 6.07 20.31
N ALA A 233 4.20 6.34 19.03
CA ALA A 233 2.93 6.78 18.47
C ALA A 233 2.95 6.50 16.96
N VAL A 234 1.78 6.62 16.33
CA VAL A 234 1.62 6.79 14.89
C VAL A 234 1.15 8.24 14.66
N GLY A 235 1.80 8.95 13.75
CA GLY A 235 1.38 10.25 13.24
C GLY A 235 0.89 10.14 11.80
N ASP A 236 0.67 11.27 11.16
CA ASP A 236 -0.01 11.36 9.84
C ASP A 236 -1.46 10.88 9.94
N LEU A 237 -2.17 11.35 10.97
CA LEU A 237 -3.53 10.91 11.29
C LEU A 237 -4.47 12.13 11.28
N ALA A 238 -5.74 11.91 10.88
CA ALA A 238 -6.81 12.89 10.91
C ALA A 238 -6.51 14.24 10.23
N ASP A 239 -5.70 14.23 9.17
CA ASP A 239 -5.31 15.43 8.44
C ASP A 239 -6.48 16.07 7.67
N HIS A 240 -7.49 15.27 7.28
CA HIS A 240 -8.69 15.74 6.59
C HIS A 240 -9.99 15.53 7.39
N SER A 241 -10.17 16.34 8.45
CA SER A 241 -11.36 16.39 9.33
C SER A 241 -12.77 16.49 8.69
N LYS A 242 -12.88 16.56 7.36
CA LYS A 242 -14.15 16.75 6.62
C LYS A 242 -14.40 15.73 5.51
N THR A 243 -13.47 14.83 5.23
CA THR A 243 -13.63 13.81 4.18
C THR A 243 -13.59 12.43 4.81
N SER A 244 -14.37 11.50 4.28
CA SER A 244 -14.38 10.08 4.70
C SER A 244 -13.20 9.28 4.17
N MET A 245 -12.21 9.94 3.56
CA MET A 245 -11.04 9.32 2.96
C MET A 245 -9.83 9.81 3.75
N ASP A 246 -9.39 8.98 4.71
CA ASP A 246 -8.07 9.14 5.30
C ASP A 246 -7.00 8.79 4.25
N ASP A 247 -5.83 9.39 4.38
CA ASP A 247 -4.72 9.16 3.46
C ASP A 247 -4.18 7.72 3.55
N ASN A 248 -3.18 7.42 2.71
CA ASN A 248 -2.52 6.12 2.70
C ASN A 248 -1.16 6.13 3.42
N MET A 249 -0.92 7.07 4.34
CA MET A 249 0.36 7.29 4.98
C MET A 249 0.26 7.09 6.49
N HIS A 250 1.27 6.44 7.07
CA HIS A 250 1.42 6.37 8.51
C HIS A 250 2.86 6.68 8.89
N ASP A 251 3.03 7.59 9.86
CA ASP A 251 4.34 7.92 10.39
C ASP A 251 4.58 7.21 11.73
N LEU A 252 5.45 6.20 11.74
CA LEU A 252 5.88 5.54 12.97
C LEU A 252 6.85 6.44 13.73
N CYS A 253 6.43 6.92 14.91
CA CYS A 253 7.22 7.82 15.75
C CYS A 253 8.17 7.00 16.64
N LEU A 254 9.45 6.91 16.30
CA LEU A 254 10.40 6.00 16.95
C LEU A 254 11.27 6.71 18.00
N PRO A 255 11.75 5.99 19.04
CA PRO A 255 12.74 6.51 19.98
C PRO A 255 14.12 6.74 19.30
N GLY A 256 15.14 7.05 20.12
CA GLY A 256 16.51 7.11 19.63
C GLY A 256 17.00 5.75 19.11
N LEU A 257 17.62 5.75 17.93
CA LEU A 257 18.21 4.55 17.32
C LEU A 257 19.73 4.51 17.51
N PRO A 258 20.34 3.31 17.58
CA PRO A 258 21.79 3.18 17.53
C PRO A 258 22.37 3.82 16.25
N LYS A 259 23.57 4.40 16.37
CA LYS A 259 24.24 5.04 15.24
C LYS A 259 24.49 4.02 14.11
N GLY A 260 24.10 4.39 12.89
CA GLY A 260 24.29 3.55 11.71
C GLY A 260 23.27 2.43 11.54
N ALA A 261 22.25 2.35 12.40
CA ALA A 261 21.12 1.46 12.20
C ALA A 261 20.38 1.80 10.90
N LYS A 262 20.07 0.79 10.08
CA LYS A 262 19.34 0.93 8.82
C LYS A 262 18.02 0.20 8.89
N LEU A 263 16.93 0.87 8.51
CA LEU A 263 15.60 0.24 8.42
C LEU A 263 15.68 -0.91 7.41
N SER A 264 15.22 -2.09 7.83
CA SER A 264 15.25 -3.31 7.01
C SER A 264 13.89 -3.99 6.91
N GLU A 265 12.97 -3.71 7.85
CA GLU A 265 11.63 -4.27 7.79
C GLU A 265 10.62 -3.40 8.55
N VAL A 266 9.36 -3.41 8.13
CA VAL A 266 8.21 -2.93 8.91
C VAL A 266 7.21 -4.08 9.09
N ARG A 267 6.69 -4.23 10.30
CA ARG A 267 5.71 -5.28 10.64
C ARG A 267 4.45 -4.70 11.26
N ILE A 268 3.34 -5.36 11.01
CA ILE A 268 2.05 -5.11 11.66
C ILE A 268 1.26 -6.43 11.75
N GLY A 269 0.49 -6.60 12.82
CA GLY A 269 -0.44 -7.72 12.97
C GLY A 269 -1.63 -7.64 12.00
N ALA A 270 -2.35 -8.75 11.88
CA ALA A 270 -3.59 -8.82 11.10
C ALA A 270 -4.74 -8.06 11.79
N SER A 271 -5.73 -7.62 11.01
CA SER A 271 -6.99 -7.05 11.50
C SER A 271 -6.78 -5.82 12.40
N MET A 272 -5.83 -4.97 12.03
CA MET A 272 -5.52 -3.71 12.70
C MET A 272 -6.04 -2.51 11.92
N LEU A 273 -5.97 -2.60 10.60
CA LEU A 273 -6.36 -1.57 9.65
C LEU A 273 -7.36 -2.16 8.66
N ARG A 274 -8.15 -1.28 8.05
CA ARG A 274 -9.04 -1.59 6.94
C ARG A 274 -8.95 -0.51 5.86
N ASP A 275 -9.23 -0.91 4.63
CA ASP A 275 -9.41 -0.01 3.50
C ASP A 275 -10.82 0.60 3.47
N PRO A 276 -11.14 1.48 2.49
CA PRO A 276 -12.45 2.10 2.41
C PRO A 276 -13.60 1.12 2.12
N ASN A 277 -13.30 -0.05 1.54
CA ASN A 277 -14.28 -1.13 1.34
C ASN A 277 -14.53 -1.93 2.64
N GLY A 278 -13.68 -1.75 3.65
CA GLY A 278 -13.80 -2.37 4.96
C GLY A 278 -13.00 -3.66 5.11
N ASP A 279 -12.14 -3.99 4.14
CA ASP A 279 -11.36 -5.21 4.13
C ASP A 279 -10.19 -5.11 5.11
N PRO A 280 -10.05 -6.05 6.06
CA PRO A 280 -8.98 -5.99 7.06
C PRO A 280 -7.63 -6.35 6.46
N ASN A 281 -6.57 -5.67 6.91
CA ASN A 281 -5.21 -6.02 6.55
C ASN A 281 -4.83 -7.43 7.04
N ALA A 282 -4.05 -8.16 6.25
CA ALA A 282 -3.33 -9.34 6.73
C ALA A 282 -2.14 -8.94 7.62
N ALA A 283 -1.62 -9.90 8.41
CA ALA A 283 -0.35 -9.71 9.10
C ALA A 283 0.77 -9.56 8.07
N GLN A 284 1.61 -8.54 8.23
CA GLN A 284 2.61 -8.17 7.22
C GLN A 284 4.00 -8.00 7.79
N GLN A 285 4.97 -8.37 6.96
CA GLN A 285 6.41 -8.23 7.16
C GLN A 285 6.98 -7.63 5.87
N PHE A 286 6.93 -6.31 5.77
CA PHE A 286 7.42 -5.59 4.61
C PHE A 286 8.94 -5.43 4.70
N LYS A 287 9.67 -6.11 3.81
CA LYS A 287 11.15 -6.07 3.78
C LYS A 287 11.63 -5.01 2.80
N LEU A 288 12.63 -4.24 3.22
CA LEU A 288 13.25 -3.15 2.47
C LEU A 288 14.51 -3.58 1.71
#